data_AF-A0A848NG47-F1
#
_entry.id   AF-A0A848NG47-F1
#
_cell.length_a   1.000
_cell.length_b   1.000
_cell.length_c   1.000
_cell.angle_alpha   90.00
_cell.angle_beta   90.00
_cell.angle_gamma   90.00
#
_symmetry.space_group_name_H-M   'P 1'
#
loop_
_entity.id
_entity.type
_entity.pdbx_description
1 polymer ?
#
loop_
_entity_poly.entity_id
_entity_poly.type
_entity_poly.pdbx_seq_one_letter_code
_entity_poly.pdbx_strand_id
1 'polypeptide(L)' 'QAAAQLAAQGHKVEQVEMKSGAAATRVTPQGLDGAADPRRDGAALGG' A
#
# COMPACT_ATOMS: atom_id res chain seq x y z
N GLN A 1 6.02 -7.28 -13.97
CA GLN A 1 7.43 -7.69 -14.24
C GLN A 1 8.20 -8.06 -12.98
N ALA A 2 7.97 -7.42 -11.82
CA ALA A 2 8.66 -7.72 -10.56
C ALA A 2 8.65 -9.21 -10.15
N ALA A 3 7.52 -9.90 -10.29
CA ALA A 3 7.41 -11.34 -9.97
C ALA A 3 8.44 -12.20 -10.73
N ALA A 4 8.63 -11.95 -12.03
CA ALA A 4 9.60 -12.68 -12.85
C ALA A 4 11.06 -12.38 -12.44
N GLN A 5 11.34 -11.13 -12.06
CA GLN A 5 12.67 -10.73 -11.59
C GLN A 5 13.01 -11.38 -10.24
N LEU A 6 12.04 -11.44 -9.32
CA LEU A 6 12.21 -12.11 -8.03
C LEU A 6 12.42 -13.62 -8.20
N ALA A 7 11.67 -14.27 -9.10
CA ALA A 7 11.88 -15.68 -9.41
C ALA A 7 13.27 -15.94 -10.03
N ALA A 8 13.75 -15.06 -10.92
CA ALA A 8 15.09 -15.16 -11.51
C ALA A 8 16.21 -15.00 -10.47
N GLN A 9 15.95 -14.31 -9.36
CA GLN A 9 16.84 -14.20 -8.21
C GLN A 9 16.74 -15.41 -7.26
N GLY A 10 15.94 -16.42 -7.58
CA GLY A 10 15.78 -17.64 -6.78
C GLY A 10 14.73 -17.54 -5.67
N HIS A 11 13.94 -16.47 -5.62
CA HIS A 11 12.86 -16.36 -4.66
C HIS A 11 11.66 -17.22 -5.06
N LYS A 12 11.06 -17.90 -4.08
CA LYS A 12 9.74 -18.51 -4.25
C LYS A 12 8.70 -17.40 -4.33
N VAL A 13 8.00 -17.29 -5.46
CA VAL A 13 6.96 -16.29 -5.68
C VAL A 13 5.60 -16.95 -5.62
N GLU A 14 4.72 -16.41 -4.77
CA GLU A 14 3.35 -16.89 -4.60
C GLU A 14 2.39 -15.72 -4.67
N GLN A 15 1.24 -15.94 -5.32
CA GLN A 15 0.14 -14.99 -5.27
C GLN A 15 -0.73 -15.32 -4.05
N VAL A 16 -0.85 -14.36 -3.16
CA VAL A 16 -1.64 -14.47 -1.93
C VAL A 16 -2.61 -13.31 -1.82
N GLU A 17 -3.69 -13.50 -1.07
CA GLU A 17 -4.59 -12.42 -0.70
C GLU A 17 -3.83 -11.37 0.13
N MET A 18 -3.89 -10.11 -0.29
CA MET A 18 -3.15 -9.04 0.38
C MET A 18 -3.95 -8.44 1.53
N LYS A 19 -3.71 -8.92 2.75
CA LYS A 19 -4.42 -8.52 3.98
C LYS A 19 -3.84 -7.27 4.66
N SER A 20 -3.77 -6.16 3.94
CA SER A 20 -3.33 -4.87 4.51
C SER A 20 -4.52 -4.01 4.95
N GLY A 21 -4.22 -2.93 5.66
CA GLY A 21 -5.16 -1.92 6.15
C GLY A 21 -4.40 -0.66 6.53
N ALA A 22 -3.41 -0.29 5.71
CA ALA A 22 -2.53 0.83 6.00
C ALA A 22 -3.31 2.15 6.07
N ALA A 23 -2.91 3.03 6.97
CA ALA A 23 -3.35 4.42 7.00
C ALA A 23 -2.11 5.31 6.98
N ALA A 24 -2.15 6.38 6.21
CA ALA A 24 -1.04 7.29 6.06
C ALA A 24 -1.50 8.74 6.17
N THR A 25 -0.62 9.57 6.74
CA THR A 25 -0.76 11.02 6.75
C THR A 25 0.53 11.62 6.20
N ARG A 26 0.42 12.43 5.15
CA ARG A 26 1.55 13.16 4.56
C ARG A 26 1.46 14.62 4.95
N VAL A 27 2.53 15.15 5.52
CA VAL A 27 2.69 16.59 5.73
C VAL A 27 3.11 17.23 4.41
N THR A 28 2.38 18.24 3.96
CA THR A 28 2.71 19.05 2.77
C THR A 28 2.81 20.52 3.16
N PRO A 29 3.42 21.37 2.32
CA PRO A 29 3.40 22.81 2.56
C PRO A 29 1.98 23.41 2.59
N GLN A 30 0.99 22.73 2.00
CA GLN A 30 -0.40 23.18 1.93
C GLN A 30 -1.27 22.65 3.08
N GLY A 31 -0.82 21.61 3.81
CA GLY A 31 -1.60 20.99 4.86
C GLY A 31 -1.25 19.52 5.09
N LEU A 32 -2.25 18.73 5.47
CA LEU A 32 -2.12 17.29 5.72
C LEU A 32 -2.94 16.51 4.69
N ASP A 33 -2.30 15.61 3.95
CA ASP A 33 -3.01 14.67 3.09
C ASP A 33 -3.20 13.35 3.84
N GLY A 34 -4.45 12.92 4.01
CA GLY A 34 -4.78 11.60 4.54
C GLY A 34 -4.97 10.56 3.42
N ALA A 35 -4.58 9.32 3.67
CA ALA A 35 -4.90 8.19 2.82
C ALA A 35 -5.27 6.97 3.66
N ALA A 36 -6.35 6.30 3.26
CA ALA A 36 -6.74 5.00 3.80
C ALA A 36 -6.59 3.94 2.71
N ASP A 37 -6.10 2.78 3.11
CA ASP A 37 -6.00 1.63 2.24
C ASP A 37 -7.39 1.13 1.82
N PRO A 38 -7.71 1.11 0.50
CA PRO A 38 -9.04 0.74 0.01
C PRO A 38 -9.41 -0.73 0.25
N ARG A 39 -8.47 -1.56 0.72
CA ARG A 39 -8.72 -2.97 1.07
C ARG A 39 -9.48 -3.13 2.40
N ARG A 40 -9.70 -2.04 3.15
CA ARG A 40 -10.47 -2.01 4.40
C ARG A 40 -11.43 -0.83 4.37
N ASP A 41 -12.43 -0.86 5.24
CA ASP A 41 -13.47 0.17 5.34
C ASP A 41 -12.97 1.49 6.00
N GLY A 42 -11.65 1.75 5.97
CA GLY A 42 -11.07 2.96 6.52
C GLY A 42 -11.34 4.16 5.61
N ALA A 43 -11.43 5.35 6.22
CA ALA A 43 -11.59 6.62 5.50
C ALA A 43 -10.46 7.59 5.89
N ALA A 44 -9.94 8.32 4.89
CA ALA A 44 -9.12 9.49 5.15
C ALA A 44 -10.04 10.67 5.45
N LEU A 45 -9.94 11.23 6.64
CA LEU A 45 -10.71 12.41 7.06
C LEU A 45 -9.73 13.59 7.18
N GLY A 46 -9.82 14.54 6.26
CA GLY A 46 -8.98 15.75 6.23
C GLY A 46 -8.70 16.25 4.82
N GLY A 47 -8.66 17.58 4.67
CA GLY A 47 -8.28 18.33 3.48
C GLY A 47 -7.65 19.66 3.89
#